data_AF-A0A2E6YTW9-F1
#
_entry.id   AF-A0A2E6YTW9-F1
#
_cell.length_a   1.000
_cell.length_b   1.000
_cell.length_c   1.000
_cell.angle_alpha   90.00
_cell.angle_beta   90.00
_cell.angle_gamma   90.00
#
_symmetry.space_group_name_H-M   'P 1'
#
loop_
_entity.id
_entity.type
_entity.pdbx_description
1 polymer ?
#
loop_
_entity_poly.entity_id
_entity_poly.type
_entity_poly.pdbx_seq_one_letter_code
_entity_poly.pdbx_strand_id
1 'polypeptide(L)'
;MSDQQEDPYAGLQGRLAKTTDEARAAAVAKRHAGGGRTARENLADLTDGGAVSEYGQLAVAAQRTRREGDALYAETAADAVITAVGAVNAELFSIEQSQTALIINDYTVLA
;
A
#
# COMPACT_ATOMS: atom_id res chain seq x y z
N MET A 1 -11.83 -20.25 30.71
CA MET A 1 -12.07 -19.27 29.63
C MET A 1 -11.03 -19.62 28.57
N SER A 2 -11.45 -20.27 27.49
CA SER A 2 -10.54 -20.71 26.44
C SER A 2 -9.96 -19.48 25.75
N ASP A 3 -8.64 -19.31 25.80
CA ASP A 3 -7.92 -18.41 24.91
C ASP A 3 -8.27 -18.80 23.47
N GLN A 4 -9.13 -18.02 22.84
CA GLN A 4 -9.26 -18.07 21.39
C GLN A 4 -7.97 -17.48 20.84
N GLN A 5 -7.03 -18.36 20.54
CA GLN A 5 -5.82 -17.97 19.84
C GLN A 5 -6.24 -17.53 18.44
N GLU A 6 -6.36 -16.21 18.23
CA GLU A 6 -6.59 -15.63 16.91
C GLU A 6 -5.57 -16.20 15.93
N ASP A 7 -6.04 -16.66 14.76
CA ASP A 7 -5.17 -17.15 13.69
C ASP A 7 -4.22 -16.01 13.26
N PRO A 8 -2.90 -16.14 13.48
CA PRO A 8 -1.94 -15.09 13.12
C PRO A 8 -1.96 -14.76 11.62
N TYR A 9 -2.30 -15.74 10.78
CA TYR A 9 -2.42 -15.53 9.34
C TYR A 9 -3.63 -14.66 9.01
N ALA A 10 -4.79 -14.92 9.62
CA ALA A 10 -5.96 -14.06 9.51
C ALA A 10 -5.67 -12.62 9.99
N GLY A 11 -4.93 -12.48 11.10
CA GLY A 11 -4.48 -11.17 11.59
C GLY A 11 -3.57 -10.42 10.61
N LEU A 12 -2.65 -11.11 9.94
CA LEU A 12 -1.81 -10.55 8.89
C LEU A 12 -2.64 -10.09 7.68
N GLN A 13 -3.53 -10.94 7.18
CA GLN A 13 -4.40 -10.63 6.04
C GLN A 13 -5.28 -9.40 6.32
N GLY A 14 -5.83 -9.30 7.54
CA GLY A 14 -6.61 -8.14 7.96
C GLY A 14 -5.81 -6.83 7.94
N ARG A 15 -4.52 -6.86 8.30
CA ARG A 15 -3.65 -5.68 8.25
C ARG A 15 -3.26 -5.31 6.82
N LEU A 16 -2.97 -6.31 5.97
CA LEU A 16 -2.66 -6.08 4.56
C LEU A 16 -3.87 -5.46 3.83
N ALA A 17 -5.07 -5.98 4.05
CA ALA A 17 -6.30 -5.45 3.45
C ALA A 17 -6.52 -3.97 3.78
N LYS A 18 -6.19 -3.52 4.99
CA LYS A 18 -6.31 -2.10 5.40
C LYS A 18 -5.39 -1.15 4.62
N THR A 19 -4.36 -1.66 3.95
CA THR A 19 -3.41 -0.85 3.16
C THR A 19 -3.83 -0.67 1.70
N THR A 20 -4.91 -1.33 1.27
CA THR A 20 -5.41 -1.27 -0.11
C THR A 20 -6.41 -0.13 -0.30
N ASP A 21 -6.65 0.24 -1.55
CA ASP A 21 -7.60 1.30 -1.91
C ASP A 21 -9.04 0.92 -1.55
N GLU A 22 -9.40 -0.37 -1.62
CA GLU A 22 -10.73 -0.87 -1.26
C GLU A 22 -11.09 -0.57 0.20
N ALA A 23 -10.11 -0.71 1.10
CA ALA A 23 -10.29 -0.40 2.52
C ALA A 23 -10.25 1.11 2.83
N ARG A 24 -9.93 1.95 1.82
CA ARG A 24 -9.66 3.39 1.98
C ARG A 24 -10.54 4.25 1.06
N ALA A 25 -11.76 3.81 0.78
CA ALA A 25 -12.69 4.44 -0.17
C ALA A 25 -12.85 5.97 -0.05
N ALA A 26 -12.87 6.52 1.17
CA ALA A 26 -12.97 7.97 1.38
C ALA A 26 -11.72 8.74 0.89
N ALA A 27 -10.53 8.18 1.11
CA ALA A 27 -9.27 8.76 0.66
C ALA A 27 -9.15 8.71 -0.87
N VAL A 28 -9.55 7.58 -1.46
CA VAL A 28 -9.64 7.36 -2.92
C VAL A 28 -10.58 8.41 -3.55
N ALA A 29 -11.80 8.53 -3.02
CA ALA A 29 -12.79 9.48 -3.53
C ALA A 29 -12.28 10.94 -3.47
N LYS A 30 -11.64 11.35 -2.36
CA LYS A 30 -11.03 12.69 -2.24
C LYS A 30 -9.94 12.90 -3.30
N ARG A 31 -9.10 11.89 -3.53
CA ARG A 31 -7.99 11.96 -4.50
C ARG A 31 -8.50 12.10 -5.93
N HIS A 32 -9.50 11.30 -6.29
CA HIS A 32 -10.16 11.32 -7.60
C HIS A 32 -10.95 12.61 -7.84
N ALA A 33 -11.65 13.13 -6.83
CA ALA A 33 -12.33 14.42 -6.93
C ALA A 33 -11.37 15.59 -7.23
N GLY A 34 -10.11 15.47 -6.76
CA GLY A 34 -9.02 16.38 -7.10
C GLY A 34 -8.34 16.10 -8.45
N GLY A 35 -8.87 15.17 -9.25
CA GLY A 35 -8.41 14.89 -10.62
C GLY A 35 -7.11 14.10 -10.71
N GLY A 36 -6.67 13.42 -9.65
CA GLY A 36 -5.49 12.56 -9.74
C GLY A 36 -5.71 11.16 -9.20
N ARG A 37 -4.72 10.31 -9.46
CA ARG A 37 -4.70 8.89 -9.12
C ARG A 37 -4.11 8.64 -7.72
N THR A 38 -4.48 7.52 -7.12
CA THR A 38 -3.87 7.02 -5.88
C THR A 38 -2.46 6.47 -6.15
N ALA A 39 -1.69 6.25 -5.09
CA ALA A 39 -0.38 5.62 -5.21
C ALA A 39 -0.48 4.17 -5.72
N ARG A 40 -1.52 3.44 -5.31
CA ARG A 40 -1.79 2.05 -5.74
C ARG A 40 -2.20 1.97 -7.21
N GLU A 41 -3.04 2.90 -7.69
CA GLU A 41 -3.39 3.01 -9.10
C GLU A 41 -2.17 3.29 -9.97
N ASN A 42 -1.29 4.20 -9.55
CA ASN A 42 -0.05 4.48 -10.27
C ASN A 42 0.90 3.27 -10.29
N LEU A 43 1.00 2.53 -9.17
CA LEU A 43 1.79 1.31 -9.13
C LEU A 43 1.28 0.29 -10.16
N ALA A 44 -0.04 0.02 -10.13
CA ALA A 44 -0.65 -0.95 -11.02
C ALA A 44 -0.51 -0.55 -12.50
N ASP A 45 -0.67 0.74 -12.82
CA ASP A 45 -0.51 1.25 -14.19
C ASP A 45 0.95 1.17 -14.67
N LEU A 46 1.92 1.49 -13.82
CA LEU A 46 3.35 1.43 -14.18
C LEU A 46 3.84 0.00 -14.42
N THR A 47 3.26 -0.98 -13.71
CA THR A 47 3.68 -2.39 -13.83
C THR A 47 2.75 -3.23 -14.69
N ASP A 48 1.84 -2.61 -15.44
CA ASP A 48 0.84 -3.28 -16.27
C ASP A 48 0.02 -4.33 -15.50
N GLY A 49 -0.26 -4.06 -14.21
CA GLY A 49 -0.93 -4.98 -13.29
C GLY A 49 -0.11 -6.22 -12.92
N GLY A 50 1.16 -6.27 -13.32
CA GLY A 50 2.08 -7.35 -13.03
C GLY A 50 2.41 -7.50 -11.55
N ALA A 51 2.96 -8.66 -11.20
CA ALA A 51 3.39 -8.93 -9.83
C ALA A 51 4.54 -8.00 -9.41
N VAL A 52 4.45 -7.50 -8.19
CA VAL A 52 5.46 -6.64 -7.57
C VAL A 52 5.90 -7.21 -6.23
N SER A 53 7.17 -7.00 -5.90
CA SER A 53 7.70 -7.24 -4.56
C SER A 53 7.67 -5.93 -3.79
N GLU A 54 6.68 -5.77 -2.91
CA GLU A 54 6.55 -4.59 -2.07
C GLU A 54 7.32 -4.75 -0.76
N TYR A 55 8.03 -3.68 -0.38
CA TYR A 55 8.78 -3.58 0.87
C TYR A 55 8.12 -2.52 1.75
N GLY A 56 8.02 -2.80 3.05
CA GLY A 56 7.50 -1.82 4.01
C GLY A 56 5.98 -1.60 4.01
N GLN A 57 5.18 -2.46 3.36
CA GLN A 57 3.71 -2.31 3.32
C GLN A 57 3.05 -2.17 4.70
N LEU A 58 3.58 -2.88 5.70
CA LEU A 58 3.10 -2.83 7.10
C LEU A 58 3.82 -1.76 7.94
N ALA A 59 4.68 -0.94 7.34
CA ALA A 59 5.26 0.21 8.01
C ALA A 59 4.12 1.17 8.40
N VAL A 60 4.25 1.72 9.60
CA VAL A 60 3.34 2.73 10.14
C VAL A 60 4.20 3.90 10.57
N ALA A 61 3.64 5.10 10.48
CA ALA A 61 4.35 6.30 10.90
C ALA A 61 4.83 6.17 12.34
N ALA A 62 5.97 6.81 12.65
CA ALA A 62 6.53 6.88 14.00
C ALA A 62 5.72 7.81 14.94
N GLN A 63 4.39 7.66 14.95
CA GLN A 63 3.43 8.40 15.77
C GLN A 63 2.70 7.51 16.77
N ARG A 64 3.29 6.36 17.15
CA ARG A 64 2.71 5.39 18.10
C ARG A 64 2.32 5.98 19.46
N THR A 65 2.82 7.18 19.80
CA THR A 65 2.49 7.90 21.03
C THR A 65 1.25 8.81 20.93
N ARG A 66 0.76 9.10 19.71
CA ARG A 66 -0.37 10.03 19.47
C ARG A 66 -1.63 9.35 18.90
N ARG A 67 -1.50 8.11 18.40
CA ARG A 67 -2.59 7.36 17.77
C ARG A 67 -2.50 5.89 18.17
N GLU A 68 -3.62 5.31 18.57
CA GLU A 68 -3.71 3.92 19.03
C GLU A 68 -4.56 3.07 18.07
N GLY A 69 -4.32 1.75 18.07
CA GLY A 69 -5.18 0.76 17.44
C GLY A 69 -5.26 0.80 15.91
N ASP A 70 -6.43 0.46 15.39
CA ASP A 70 -6.70 0.28 13.96
C ASP A 70 -6.60 1.56 13.12
N ALA A 71 -6.82 2.72 13.74
CA ALA A 71 -6.71 4.02 13.09
C ALA A 71 -5.27 4.30 12.62
N LEU A 72 -4.25 3.79 13.32
CA LEU A 72 -2.85 3.96 12.90
C LEU A 72 -2.58 3.23 11.58
N TYR A 73 -3.08 2.01 11.42
CA TYR A 73 -2.85 1.21 10.21
C TYR A 73 -3.59 1.76 8.99
N ALA A 74 -4.81 2.26 9.18
CA ALA A 74 -5.60 2.83 8.09
C ALA A 74 -5.11 4.23 7.67
N GLU A 75 -4.73 5.07 8.63
CA GLU A 75 -4.38 6.48 8.35
C GLU A 75 -2.90 6.72 8.10
N THR A 76 -2.02 5.73 8.37
CA THR A 76 -0.57 5.83 8.14
C THR A 76 0.00 4.63 7.40
N ALA A 77 -0.81 4.03 6.51
CA ALA A 77 -0.42 2.87 5.73
C ALA A 77 0.89 3.14 4.95
N ALA A 78 1.84 2.20 5.04
CA ALA A 78 3.17 2.27 4.43
C ALA A 78 3.96 3.56 4.74
N ASP A 79 3.64 4.27 5.84
CA ASP A 79 4.23 5.58 6.17
C ASP A 79 4.20 6.59 5.00
N ALA A 80 3.09 6.60 4.26
CA ALA A 80 2.86 7.45 3.08
C ALA A 80 3.76 7.17 1.86
N VAL A 81 4.53 6.07 1.83
CA VAL A 81 5.41 5.75 0.70
C VAL A 81 5.33 4.26 0.36
N ILE A 82 4.92 3.95 -0.86
CA ILE A 82 5.02 2.60 -1.41
C ILE A 82 6.42 2.42 -1.98
N THR A 83 7.14 1.41 -1.50
CA THR A 83 8.43 0.98 -2.06
C THR A 83 8.31 -0.42 -2.63
N ALA A 84 8.59 -0.58 -3.92
CA ALA A 84 8.42 -1.87 -4.60
C ALA A 84 9.47 -2.11 -5.68
N VAL A 85 9.62 -3.37 -6.07
CA VAL A 85 10.37 -3.79 -7.26
C VAL A 85 9.41 -4.55 -8.17
N GLY A 86 9.34 -4.14 -9.43
CA GLY A 86 8.43 -4.71 -10.42
C GLY A 86 8.93 -4.49 -11.84
N ALA A 87 8.33 -5.17 -12.82
CA ALA A 87 8.65 -4.97 -14.22
C ALA A 87 7.87 -3.76 -14.78
N VAL A 88 8.53 -2.92 -15.58
CA VAL A 88 7.92 -1.80 -16.30
C VAL A 88 8.23 -1.98 -17.79
N ASN A 89 7.22 -1.81 -18.66
CA ASN A 89 7.34 -2.07 -20.11
C ASN A 89 7.81 -3.50 -20.42
N ALA A 90 7.31 -4.49 -19.68
CA ALA A 90 7.73 -5.89 -19.81
C ALA A 90 7.42 -6.49 -21.19
N GLU A 91 6.49 -5.91 -21.95
CA GLU A 91 6.20 -6.30 -23.33
C GLU A 91 7.29 -5.83 -24.32
N LEU A 92 8.07 -4.81 -23.95
CA LEU A 92 9.08 -4.19 -24.83
C LEU A 92 10.51 -4.65 -24.54
N PHE A 93 10.78 -5.08 -23.30
CA PHE A 93 12.13 -5.41 -22.82
C PHE A 93 12.16 -6.79 -22.15
N SER A 94 13.36 -7.38 -22.06
CA SER A 94 13.52 -8.62 -21.29
C SER A 94 13.18 -8.40 -19.80
N ILE A 95 12.99 -9.48 -19.05
CA ILE A 95 12.73 -9.41 -17.61
C ILE A 95 13.87 -8.66 -16.91
N GLU A 96 15.11 -8.95 -17.25
CA GLU A 96 16.29 -8.33 -16.65
C GLU A 96 16.37 -6.82 -16.91
N GLN A 97 15.87 -6.37 -18.06
CA GLN A 97 15.90 -4.96 -18.48
C GLN A 97 14.67 -4.17 -18.02
N SER A 98 13.56 -4.84 -17.74
CA SER A 98 12.31 -4.21 -17.28
C SER A 98 12.23 -4.08 -15.75
N GLN A 99 13.06 -4.79 -15.00
CA GLN A 99 13.13 -4.72 -13.54
C GLN A 99 13.44 -3.29 -13.06
N THR A 100 12.51 -2.73 -12.30
CA THR A 100 12.50 -1.33 -11.90
C THR A 100 12.18 -1.21 -10.41
N ALA A 101 12.97 -0.40 -9.70
CA ALA A 101 12.62 0.05 -8.35
C ALA A 101 11.63 1.21 -8.44
N LEU A 102 10.53 1.11 -7.70
CA LEU A 102 9.41 2.03 -7.70
C LEU A 102 9.27 2.63 -6.30
N ILE A 103 9.26 3.96 -6.21
CA ILE A 103 9.03 4.71 -4.97
C ILE A 103 7.90 5.69 -5.24
N ILE A 104 6.73 5.46 -4.64
CA ILE A 104 5.50 6.20 -4.93
C ILE A 104 4.95 6.78 -3.63
N ASN A 105 4.94 8.10 -3.51
CA ASN A 105 4.35 8.78 -2.36
C ASN A 105 2.82 8.73 -2.43
N ASP A 106 2.18 8.34 -1.34
CA ASP A 106 0.73 8.39 -1.16
C ASP A 106 0.30 9.71 -0.52
N TYR A 107 -0.10 10.64 -1.37
CA TYR A 107 -0.56 11.97 -0.95
C TYR A 107 -1.88 11.94 -0.17
N THR A 108 -2.54 10.79 -0.06
CA THR A 108 -3.75 10.66 0.75
C THR A 108 -3.47 10.30 2.22
N VAL A 109 -2.19 10.04 2.54
CA VAL A 109 -1.70 9.75 3.89
C VAL A 109 -1.00 10.99 4.42
N LEU A 110 -1.43 11.48 5.59
CA LEU A 110 -0.80 12.58 6.34
C LEU A 110 -0.76 13.98 5.65
N ALA A 111 -1.51 14.20 4.57
CA ALA A 111 -1.63 15.49 3.87
C ALA A 111 -2.94 16.26 4.14
#